data_AF-A0A8C3MNC8-F1
#
_entry.id   AF-A0A8C3MNC8-F1
#
_cell.length_a   1.000
_cell.length_b   1.000
_cell.length_c   1.000
_cell.angle_alpha   90.00
_cell.angle_beta   90.00
_cell.angle_gamma   90.00
#
_symmetry.space_group_name_H-M   'P 1'
#
loop_
_entity.id
_entity.type
_entity.pdbx_description
1 polymer ?
#
loop_
_entity_poly.entity_id
_entity_poly.type
_entity_poly.pdbx_seq_one_letter_code
_entity_poly.pdbx_strand_id
1 'polypeptide(L)'
;CRDPGRAGRSGHAWGRVPGGLCRTEHAPRRVSASGSAWAGTHRPPHQASDGKEFGIGELVWGKIKGFSWWPAIVVSHRATAKRQAVSGMRWVQWFGDGKFSEVSADKLVGLMAFRQHFNSSTFNKLVSYRRAIYHALEVARSRSGKTFTTGPRESLEEQLKPMIDWAITGFKPLGLKGLRPPKGSGEVVNKAPVSRVHLKFVTQRMIMSFFFLSFQIYKEQMVSDVMNNSGKLEDSCLSCGRRNPATFHPLFKGGLCQTCRDRFLEYFYMYDEDGYQSYCTVCCAGKELLLCSNASCCRCFCVECLDVLVGRGTSARVKEQEPWNCYMCQPQQSRGVLQRRQDWNTRLQDFFTSDKGQEYAAPKIYPTVPPAKRRPIRVLSLFDGVTTGYTVLKDLGIQVEKYIASEICENPIAAGKVRPEGNITYVHDVRNITKRNIEEWGPFDLVIGGSPCDDVSLVNPTRKALFEGTGRLFFEFYHLLNYARPKAGEERPFFWMFENVVAMRINDKRDISRFLECNPVMIDAIKISAAHRARYFWGNLPGMDRIFGFPLPYTDVSNIGRGTRQKLLGGSWSVPVIRHLFSPLKDYFACE
;
A
#
# COMPACT_ATOMS: atom_id res chain seq x y z
N CYS A 1 13.06 -31.69 -66.44
CA CYS A 1 12.17 -32.55 -67.25
C CYS A 1 10.86 -32.79 -66.50
N ARG A 2 9.72 -32.79 -67.21
CA ARG A 2 8.37 -33.26 -66.80
C ARG A 2 7.85 -32.91 -65.39
N ASP A 3 7.14 -31.77 -65.36
CA ASP A 3 5.84 -31.53 -64.70
C ASP A 3 4.73 -32.41 -65.40
N PRO A 4 3.38 -32.30 -65.18
CA PRO A 4 2.58 -31.47 -64.25
C PRO A 4 1.32 -32.13 -63.59
N GLY A 5 0.59 -31.37 -62.77
CA GLY A 5 -0.89 -31.45 -62.63
C GLY A 5 -1.46 -31.35 -61.20
N ARG A 6 -2.59 -30.66 -60.92
CA ARG A 6 -3.48 -29.83 -61.79
C ARG A 6 -4.28 -28.80 -60.94
N ALA A 7 -4.78 -27.73 -61.56
CA ALA A 7 -5.64 -26.68 -60.97
C ALA A 7 -7.10 -27.14 -60.71
N GLY A 8 -7.99 -26.43 -59.98
CA GLY A 8 -7.89 -25.17 -59.22
C GLY A 8 -9.21 -24.33 -59.23
N ARG A 9 -9.15 -23.07 -58.75
CA ARG A 9 -10.15 -21.94 -58.84
C ARG A 9 -11.45 -21.94 -57.98
N SER A 10 -11.75 -20.74 -57.43
CA SER A 10 -13.06 -20.13 -57.08
C SER A 10 -14.00 -20.81 -56.06
N GLY A 11 -14.87 -20.10 -55.30
CA GLY A 11 -15.00 -18.65 -55.09
C GLY A 11 -16.46 -18.19 -54.89
N HIS A 12 -16.77 -17.42 -53.81
CA HIS A 12 -18.11 -16.90 -53.43
C HIS A 12 -19.15 -18.00 -53.04
N ALA A 13 -20.25 -17.77 -52.30
CA ALA A 13 -20.69 -16.69 -51.40
C ALA A 13 -21.80 -17.18 -50.41
N TRP A 14 -22.14 -16.33 -49.44
CA TRP A 14 -23.27 -16.30 -48.48
C TRP A 14 -24.50 -17.22 -48.67
N GLY A 15 -25.02 -17.78 -47.55
CA GLY A 15 -26.34 -18.43 -47.41
C GLY A 15 -26.79 -18.52 -45.93
N ARG A 16 -28.10 -18.66 -45.64
CA ARG A 16 -28.67 -18.47 -44.27
C ARG A 16 -29.94 -19.34 -43.98
N VAL A 17 -29.89 -20.20 -42.94
CA VAL A 17 -31.03 -20.80 -42.14
C VAL A 17 -32.17 -21.53 -42.92
N PRO A 18 -33.24 -22.10 -42.29
CA PRO A 18 -33.42 -22.79 -40.98
C PRO A 18 -34.18 -24.16 -41.04
N GLY A 19 -34.32 -24.86 -39.90
CA GLY A 19 -35.34 -25.92 -39.66
C GLY A 19 -34.84 -27.37 -39.72
N GLY A 20 -35.48 -28.38 -39.07
CA GLY A 20 -36.69 -28.40 -38.23
C GLY A 20 -36.81 -29.69 -37.38
N LEU A 21 -37.83 -29.79 -36.51
CA LEU A 21 -38.01 -30.83 -35.47
C LEU A 21 -38.37 -32.24 -35.99
N CYS A 22 -38.14 -33.27 -35.17
CA CYS A 22 -39.12 -34.37 -34.98
C CYS A 22 -39.11 -34.92 -33.53
N ARG A 23 -40.15 -35.68 -33.13
CA ARG A 23 -40.38 -36.21 -31.75
C ARG A 23 -40.66 -37.73 -31.74
N THR A 24 -40.33 -38.38 -30.62
CA THR A 24 -41.15 -39.34 -29.81
C THR A 24 -40.41 -39.52 -28.47
N GLU A 25 -40.96 -39.51 -27.24
CA GLU A 25 -42.25 -39.88 -26.60
C GLU A 25 -42.53 -41.38 -26.42
N HIS A 26 -42.34 -41.88 -25.19
CA HIS A 26 -43.17 -42.92 -24.56
C HIS A 26 -43.03 -42.93 -23.01
N ALA A 27 -44.13 -43.26 -22.32
CA ALA A 27 -44.37 -43.28 -20.87
C ALA A 27 -45.83 -43.78 -20.63
N PRO A 28 -46.38 -43.90 -19.40
CA PRO A 28 -45.81 -44.15 -18.06
C PRO A 28 -46.48 -45.39 -17.38
N ARG A 29 -46.31 -45.59 -16.05
CA ARG A 29 -47.38 -46.16 -15.19
C ARG A 29 -47.33 -45.59 -13.76
N ARG A 30 -48.47 -45.61 -13.06
CA ARG A 30 -48.76 -45.09 -11.70
C ARG A 30 -49.58 -46.13 -10.92
N VAL A 31 -49.67 -45.97 -9.58
CA VAL A 31 -50.84 -46.18 -8.66
C VAL A 31 -50.30 -46.06 -7.22
N SER A 32 -50.59 -44.98 -6.45
CA SER A 32 -51.73 -44.73 -5.52
C SER A 32 -51.58 -45.48 -4.16
N ALA A 33 -52.04 -45.02 -2.98
CA ALA A 33 -52.56 -43.74 -2.43
C ALA A 33 -52.27 -43.76 -0.88
N SER A 34 -52.63 -42.84 0.04
CA SER A 34 -53.39 -41.56 0.11
C SER A 34 -52.78 -40.73 1.30
N GLY A 35 -53.35 -39.72 1.99
CA GLY A 35 -54.62 -38.97 1.90
C GLY A 35 -55.04 -38.29 3.24
N SER A 36 -55.15 -36.95 3.27
CA SER A 36 -55.67 -36.09 4.39
C SER A 36 -54.86 -36.04 5.71
N ALA A 37 -54.88 -35.00 6.57
CA ALA A 37 -55.15 -33.55 6.43
C ALA A 37 -54.72 -32.79 7.73
N TRP A 38 -54.95 -31.45 7.77
CA TRP A 38 -54.86 -30.52 8.93
C TRP A 38 -53.47 -30.05 9.41
N ALA A 39 -53.49 -28.93 10.16
CA ALA A 39 -52.39 -27.97 10.29
C ALA A 39 -51.46 -28.20 11.49
N GLY A 40 -50.18 -27.79 11.34
CA GLY A 40 -49.19 -27.70 12.42
C GLY A 40 -48.13 -26.64 12.10
N THR A 41 -47.68 -25.88 13.12
CA THR A 41 -46.78 -24.73 12.93
C THR A 41 -45.31 -25.15 12.79
N HIS A 42 -44.73 -24.97 11.60
CA HIS A 42 -43.31 -25.23 11.39
C HIS A 42 -42.40 -24.20 12.08
N ARG A 43 -41.72 -24.62 13.16
CA ARG A 43 -40.44 -24.02 13.56
C ARG A 43 -39.33 -24.47 12.57
N PRO A 44 -38.37 -23.60 12.20
CA PRO A 44 -37.14 -24.03 11.53
C PRO A 44 -36.28 -24.93 12.45
N PRO A 45 -35.51 -25.90 11.91
CA PRO A 45 -34.63 -26.75 12.71
C PRO A 45 -33.45 -25.98 13.33
N HIS A 46 -33.00 -26.45 14.50
CA HIS A 46 -31.76 -25.96 15.12
C HIS A 46 -30.50 -26.44 14.37
N GLN A 47 -29.39 -25.74 14.61
CA GLN A 47 -28.09 -26.02 13.99
C GLN A 47 -27.55 -27.40 14.42
N ALA A 48 -27.15 -28.23 13.46
CA ALA A 48 -26.40 -29.45 13.73
C ALA A 48 -24.94 -29.12 14.10
N SER A 49 -24.42 -29.76 15.15
CA SER A 49 -23.08 -29.50 15.69
C SER A 49 -22.08 -30.56 15.22
N ASP A 50 -21.33 -30.28 14.14
CA ASP A 50 -20.19 -31.09 13.71
C ASP A 50 -19.07 -31.07 14.77
N GLY A 51 -19.05 -32.09 15.63
CA GLY A 51 -18.20 -32.22 16.81
C GLY A 51 -16.71 -32.41 16.53
N LYS A 52 -16.04 -31.35 16.04
CA LYS A 52 -14.57 -31.22 16.01
C LYS A 52 -14.14 -29.90 16.64
N GLU A 53 -13.14 -29.98 17.52
CA GLU A 53 -13.01 -29.18 18.75
C GLU A 53 -12.43 -27.76 18.60
N PHE A 54 -12.81 -27.02 17.55
CA PHE A 54 -12.36 -25.63 17.37
C PHE A 54 -13.50 -24.68 17.03
N GLY A 55 -13.79 -23.75 17.95
CA GLY A 55 -14.82 -22.71 17.89
C GLY A 55 -14.30 -21.35 17.43
N ILE A 56 -15.22 -20.45 17.06
CA ILE A 56 -14.89 -19.10 16.58
C ILE A 56 -14.23 -18.29 17.69
N GLY A 57 -13.08 -17.68 17.38
CA GLY A 57 -12.29 -16.86 18.29
C GLY A 57 -11.26 -17.64 19.11
N GLU A 58 -11.14 -18.96 18.96
CA GLU A 58 -10.13 -19.75 19.67
C GLU A 58 -8.73 -19.59 19.07
N LEU A 59 -7.72 -19.58 19.94
CA LEU A 59 -6.31 -19.45 19.57
C LEU A 59 -5.73 -20.83 19.28
N VAL A 60 -5.09 -20.99 18.13
CA VAL A 60 -4.58 -22.27 17.62
C VAL A 60 -3.18 -22.13 17.01
N TRP A 61 -2.46 -23.24 16.94
CA TRP A 61 -1.38 -23.48 15.99
C TRP A 61 -1.97 -24.12 14.74
N GLY A 62 -1.51 -23.71 13.55
CA GLY A 62 -1.86 -24.34 12.28
C GLY A 62 -0.66 -24.82 11.50
N LYS A 63 -0.80 -25.93 10.77
CA LYS A 63 0.25 -26.55 9.96
C LYS A 63 -0.06 -26.47 8.45
N ILE A 64 0.72 -25.65 7.73
CA ILE A 64 0.75 -25.64 6.25
C ILE A 64 1.92 -26.52 5.77
N LYS A 65 1.74 -27.22 4.63
CA LYS A 65 2.82 -27.98 3.97
C LYS A 65 3.95 -27.01 3.56
N GLY A 66 5.20 -27.32 3.92
CA GLY A 66 6.37 -26.49 3.64
C GLY A 66 6.69 -25.41 4.68
N PHE A 67 5.83 -25.19 5.69
CA PHE A 67 6.05 -24.16 6.72
C PHE A 67 6.15 -24.76 8.13
N SER A 68 6.75 -24.02 9.06
CA SER A 68 6.69 -24.30 10.50
C SER A 68 5.25 -24.22 11.03
N TRP A 69 4.98 -24.78 12.21
CA TRP A 69 3.72 -24.54 12.91
C TRP A 69 3.59 -23.05 13.22
N TRP A 70 2.51 -22.42 12.77
CA TRP A 70 2.31 -20.97 12.82
C TRP A 70 1.09 -20.63 13.69
N PRO A 71 1.16 -19.60 14.56
CA PRO A 71 0.02 -19.24 15.40
C PRO A 71 -1.09 -18.55 14.59
N ALA A 72 -2.33 -18.89 14.91
CA ALA A 72 -3.53 -18.38 14.25
C ALA A 72 -4.70 -18.26 15.23
N ILE A 73 -5.80 -17.68 14.76
CA ILE A 73 -7.08 -17.61 15.47
C ILE A 73 -8.20 -18.08 14.55
N VAL A 74 -9.12 -18.89 15.07
CA VAL A 74 -10.23 -19.50 14.31
C VAL A 74 -11.31 -18.47 14.02
N VAL A 75 -11.78 -18.38 12.78
CA VAL A 75 -12.68 -17.32 12.31
C VAL A 75 -13.95 -17.89 11.67
N SER A 76 -15.02 -17.09 11.62
CA SER A 76 -16.23 -17.48 10.87
C SER A 76 -16.02 -17.27 9.37
N HIS A 77 -16.79 -17.94 8.51
CA HIS A 77 -16.80 -17.63 7.06
C HIS A 77 -17.30 -16.19 6.76
N ARG A 78 -18.06 -15.61 7.71
CA ARG A 78 -18.44 -14.18 7.71
C ARG A 78 -17.28 -13.24 8.08
N ALA A 79 -16.08 -13.80 8.28
CA ALA A 79 -14.83 -13.09 8.51
C ALA A 79 -13.80 -13.16 7.36
N THR A 80 -14.11 -13.74 6.19
CA THR A 80 -13.07 -14.08 5.18
C THR A 80 -13.32 -13.75 3.70
N ALA A 81 -14.54 -13.43 3.26
CA ALA A 81 -14.86 -13.30 1.82
C ALA A 81 -15.65 -14.47 1.23
N LYS A 82 -15.79 -15.58 1.96
CA LYS A 82 -15.82 -16.92 1.35
C LYS A 82 -17.01 -17.78 1.79
N ARG A 83 -17.14 -18.91 1.09
CA ARG A 83 -18.02 -20.03 1.44
C ARG A 83 -17.86 -20.44 2.91
N GLN A 84 -18.92 -20.99 3.49
CA GLN A 84 -18.82 -21.79 4.70
C GLN A 84 -17.77 -22.88 4.51
N ALA A 85 -16.94 -23.11 5.53
CA ALA A 85 -15.91 -24.14 5.47
C ALA A 85 -16.55 -25.52 5.28
N VAL A 86 -15.90 -26.39 4.51
CA VAL A 86 -16.36 -27.78 4.33
C VAL A 86 -16.36 -28.49 5.69
N SER A 87 -17.21 -29.52 5.90
CA SER A 87 -17.16 -30.30 7.14
C SER A 87 -15.73 -30.84 7.39
N GLY A 88 -15.28 -30.76 8.64
CA GLY A 88 -13.88 -31.03 9.03
C GLY A 88 -12.89 -29.88 8.79
N MET A 89 -13.22 -28.85 8.01
CA MET A 89 -12.39 -27.65 7.81
C MET A 89 -12.75 -26.52 8.79
N ARG A 90 -11.81 -25.59 8.99
CA ARG A 90 -11.99 -24.33 9.74
C ARG A 90 -11.34 -23.19 8.96
N TRP A 91 -11.98 -22.02 8.94
CA TRP A 91 -11.30 -20.79 8.53
C TRP A 91 -10.43 -20.30 9.68
N VAL A 92 -9.19 -19.92 9.40
CA VAL A 92 -8.27 -19.30 10.37
C VAL A 92 -7.69 -18.00 9.82
N GLN A 93 -7.30 -17.10 10.72
CA GLN A 93 -6.47 -15.93 10.42
C GLN A 93 -5.10 -16.09 11.08
N TRP A 94 -4.03 -15.98 10.28
CA TRP A 94 -2.66 -16.13 10.76
C TRP A 94 -2.20 -14.87 11.49
N PHE A 95 -1.56 -15.02 12.65
CA PHE A 95 -0.90 -13.91 13.32
C PHE A 95 0.36 -13.49 12.55
N GLY A 96 0.74 -12.22 12.67
CA GLY A 96 1.82 -11.63 11.87
C GLY A 96 1.29 -10.90 10.64
N ASP A 97 0.98 -11.62 9.56
CA ASP A 97 0.56 -11.01 8.28
C ASP A 97 -0.96 -10.85 8.11
N GLY A 98 -1.77 -11.47 8.97
CA GLY A 98 -3.22 -11.33 8.98
C GLY A 98 -3.96 -12.03 7.85
N LYS A 99 -3.29 -12.87 7.05
CA LYS A 99 -3.94 -13.64 5.95
C LYS A 99 -4.93 -14.67 6.49
N PHE A 100 -5.87 -15.06 5.63
CA PHE A 100 -6.89 -16.08 5.93
C PHE A 100 -6.63 -17.38 5.17
N SER A 101 -6.98 -18.53 5.75
CA SER A 101 -6.90 -19.83 5.08
C SER A 101 -7.99 -20.79 5.57
N GLU A 102 -8.45 -21.67 4.69
CA GLU A 102 -9.27 -22.84 5.04
C GLU A 102 -8.29 -23.97 5.39
N VAL A 103 -8.32 -24.44 6.63
CA VAL A 103 -7.38 -25.42 7.19
C VAL A 103 -8.17 -26.58 7.81
N SER A 104 -7.73 -27.80 7.54
CA SER A 104 -8.34 -29.01 8.07
C SER A 104 -8.13 -29.11 9.58
N ALA A 105 -9.15 -29.52 10.34
CA ALA A 105 -9.11 -29.49 11.81
C ALA A 105 -8.02 -30.40 12.42
N ASP A 106 -7.62 -31.47 11.72
CA ASP A 106 -6.45 -32.33 12.03
C ASP A 106 -5.09 -31.59 11.95
N LYS A 107 -5.05 -30.42 11.29
CA LYS A 107 -3.86 -29.56 11.17
C LYS A 107 -3.93 -28.33 12.05
N LEU A 108 -4.88 -28.32 13.01
CA LEU A 108 -5.02 -27.32 14.05
C LEU A 108 -4.81 -27.96 15.43
N VAL A 109 -4.11 -27.26 16.32
CA VAL A 109 -3.93 -27.65 17.73
C VAL A 109 -4.14 -26.40 18.59
N GLY A 110 -4.80 -26.49 19.74
CA GLY A 110 -5.01 -25.32 20.61
C GLY A 110 -3.69 -24.65 21.03
N LEU A 111 -3.66 -23.32 21.14
CA LEU A 111 -2.44 -22.55 21.47
C LEU A 111 -1.79 -22.99 22.80
N MET A 112 -2.58 -23.59 23.71
CA MET A 112 -2.10 -24.29 24.92
C MET A 112 -0.90 -25.22 24.68
N ALA A 113 -0.81 -25.87 23.52
CA ALA A 113 0.31 -26.73 23.12
C ALA A 113 1.57 -25.93 22.71
N PHE A 114 1.77 -24.72 23.26
CA PHE A 114 2.84 -23.79 22.87
C PHE A 114 4.23 -24.42 22.91
N ARG A 115 4.54 -25.16 23.97
CA ARG A 115 5.82 -25.88 24.13
C ARG A 115 6.10 -26.91 23.01
N GLN A 116 5.06 -27.45 22.38
CA GLN A 116 5.17 -28.52 21.37
C GLN A 116 5.29 -27.97 19.94
N HIS A 117 4.76 -26.77 19.68
CA HIS A 117 4.66 -26.19 18.32
C HIS A 117 5.49 -24.92 18.10
N PHE A 118 5.95 -24.25 19.15
CA PHE A 118 6.88 -23.14 19.05
C PHE A 118 8.23 -23.58 18.48
N ASN A 119 8.65 -22.98 17.36
CA ASN A 119 9.90 -23.33 16.70
C ASN A 119 10.98 -22.24 16.90
N SER A 120 11.91 -22.48 17.84
CA SER A 120 13.01 -21.56 18.17
C SER A 120 13.90 -21.20 16.98
N SER A 121 14.22 -22.17 16.10
CA SER A 121 15.02 -21.91 14.88
C SER A 121 14.31 -20.96 13.91
N THR A 122 12.99 -21.10 13.76
CA THR A 122 12.14 -20.20 12.95
C THR A 122 12.01 -18.83 13.61
N PHE A 123 11.91 -18.77 14.94
CA PHE A 123 11.86 -17.53 15.71
C PHE A 123 13.14 -16.70 15.54
N ASN A 124 14.31 -17.32 15.72
CA ASN A 124 15.59 -16.62 15.54
C ASN A 124 15.76 -16.15 14.09
N LYS A 125 15.40 -16.96 13.09
CA LYS A 125 15.60 -16.63 11.67
C LYS A 125 14.58 -15.67 11.07
N LEU A 126 13.29 -15.75 11.44
CA LEU A 126 12.21 -15.01 10.78
C LEU A 126 11.56 -13.96 11.70
N VAL A 127 11.82 -12.68 11.41
CA VAL A 127 11.18 -11.53 12.07
C VAL A 127 9.64 -11.60 11.98
N SER A 128 9.10 -12.12 10.88
CA SER A 128 7.66 -12.36 10.70
C SER A 128 7.11 -13.38 11.70
N TYR A 129 7.88 -14.41 12.07
CA TYR A 129 7.50 -15.38 13.09
C TYR A 129 7.60 -14.77 14.50
N ARG A 130 8.65 -14.00 14.81
CA ARG A 130 8.74 -13.27 16.11
C ARG A 130 7.52 -12.38 16.32
N ARG A 131 7.13 -11.62 15.28
CA ARG A 131 5.90 -10.78 15.30
C ARG A 131 4.63 -11.62 15.40
N ALA A 132 4.51 -12.74 14.69
CA ALA A 132 3.36 -13.63 14.82
C ALA A 132 3.18 -14.19 16.23
N ILE A 133 4.28 -14.61 16.88
CA ILE A 133 4.30 -15.06 18.26
C ILE A 133 3.92 -13.91 19.22
N TYR A 134 4.51 -12.72 19.07
CA TYR A 134 4.15 -11.55 19.89
C TYR A 134 2.65 -11.21 19.79
N HIS A 135 2.10 -11.14 18.58
CA HIS A 135 0.67 -10.85 18.38
C HIS A 135 -0.24 -11.92 19.01
N ALA A 136 0.12 -13.20 18.89
CA ALA A 136 -0.64 -14.31 19.49
C ALA A 136 -0.58 -14.29 21.03
N LEU A 137 0.61 -14.04 21.59
CA LEU A 137 0.83 -13.96 23.02
C LEU A 137 0.21 -12.71 23.64
N GLU A 138 0.11 -11.60 22.91
CA GLU A 138 -0.58 -10.38 23.38
C GLU A 138 -2.11 -10.60 23.44
N VAL A 139 -2.70 -11.34 22.49
CA VAL A 139 -4.12 -11.72 22.60
C VAL A 139 -4.34 -12.71 23.76
N ALA A 140 -3.43 -13.67 23.96
CA ALA A 140 -3.46 -14.55 25.13
C ALA A 140 -3.37 -13.75 26.44
N ARG A 141 -2.43 -12.81 26.53
CA ARG A 141 -2.20 -11.92 27.67
C ARG A 141 -3.43 -11.07 27.98
N SER A 142 -4.04 -10.47 26.95
CA SER A 142 -5.25 -9.66 27.10
C SER A 142 -6.47 -10.46 27.57
N ARG A 143 -6.57 -11.76 27.23
CA ARG A 143 -7.64 -12.65 27.69
C ARG A 143 -7.41 -13.19 29.10
N SER A 144 -6.15 -13.37 29.50
CA SER A 144 -5.78 -13.87 30.82
C SER A 144 -5.62 -12.79 31.89
N GLY A 145 -5.70 -11.51 31.52
CA GLY A 145 -5.41 -10.38 32.41
C GLY A 145 -3.94 -10.29 32.86
N LYS A 146 -3.04 -11.07 32.25
CA LYS A 146 -1.63 -11.14 32.67
C LYS A 146 -0.92 -9.82 32.40
N THR A 147 -0.12 -9.37 33.36
CA THR A 147 0.80 -8.24 33.19
C THR A 147 2.25 -8.74 33.08
N PHE A 148 3.05 -7.97 32.35
CA PHE A 148 4.51 -8.07 32.30
C PHE A 148 5.06 -6.66 32.47
N THR A 149 6.08 -6.50 33.31
CA THR A 149 6.87 -5.27 33.39
C THR A 149 7.68 -5.13 32.11
N THR A 150 7.64 -3.95 31.49
CA THR A 150 8.47 -3.64 30.31
C THR A 150 9.09 -2.26 30.49
N GLY A 151 10.41 -2.18 30.31
CA GLY A 151 11.19 -0.95 30.37
C GLY A 151 11.05 -0.10 29.10
N PRO A 152 11.09 1.24 29.19
CA PRO A 152 10.81 2.14 28.07
C PRO A 152 11.86 2.15 26.92
N ARG A 153 12.84 1.23 26.94
CA ARG A 153 13.86 1.04 25.89
C ARG A 153 14.16 -0.42 25.55
N GLU A 154 13.45 -1.39 26.13
CA GLU A 154 13.69 -2.82 25.88
C GLU A 154 13.36 -3.23 24.44
N SER A 155 14.20 -4.09 23.86
CA SER A 155 13.98 -4.65 22.53
C SER A 155 12.77 -5.59 22.49
N LEU A 156 12.25 -5.83 21.28
CA LEU A 156 11.14 -6.76 21.07
C LEU A 156 11.45 -8.19 21.55
N GLU A 157 12.73 -8.58 21.59
CA GLU A 157 13.16 -9.92 22.00
C GLU A 157 13.21 -10.07 23.53
N GLU A 158 13.67 -9.02 24.23
CA GLU A 158 13.61 -8.93 25.69
C GLU A 158 12.16 -8.92 26.18
N GLN A 159 11.27 -8.16 25.52
CA GLN A 159 9.83 -8.16 25.80
C GLN A 159 9.16 -9.52 25.53
N LEU A 160 9.61 -10.24 24.48
CA LEU A 160 9.05 -11.55 24.11
C LEU A 160 9.43 -12.66 25.09
N LYS A 161 10.63 -12.63 25.66
CA LYS A 161 11.17 -13.67 26.55
C LYS A 161 10.21 -14.06 27.70
N PRO A 162 9.76 -13.15 28.59
CA PRO A 162 8.84 -13.51 29.68
C PRO A 162 7.44 -13.94 29.18
N MET A 163 7.00 -13.48 28.00
CA MET A 163 5.75 -13.93 27.38
C MET A 163 5.86 -15.37 26.87
N ILE A 164 7.01 -15.73 26.30
CA ILE A 164 7.33 -17.08 25.82
C ILE A 164 7.46 -18.04 27.01
N ASP A 165 8.16 -17.67 28.08
CA ASP A 165 8.30 -18.49 29.29
C ASP A 165 6.93 -18.74 29.96
N TRP A 166 6.06 -17.72 30.00
CA TRP A 166 4.67 -17.85 30.44
C TRP A 166 3.84 -18.81 29.58
N ALA A 167 4.06 -18.83 28.26
CA ALA A 167 3.38 -19.75 27.35
C ALA A 167 3.93 -21.19 27.44
N ILE A 168 5.25 -21.35 27.55
CA ILE A 168 5.95 -22.64 27.73
C ILE A 168 5.60 -23.29 29.08
N THR A 169 5.24 -22.50 30.10
CA THR A 169 4.72 -22.97 31.39
C THR A 169 3.20 -23.20 31.42
N GLY A 170 2.52 -23.04 30.28
CA GLY A 170 1.10 -23.39 30.12
C GLY A 170 0.13 -22.26 30.49
N PHE A 171 0.50 -21.00 30.27
CA PHE A 171 -0.35 -19.81 30.45
C PHE A 171 -0.93 -19.65 31.88
N LYS A 172 -0.19 -20.12 32.89
CA LYS A 172 -0.59 -20.08 34.32
C LYS A 172 -0.80 -18.63 34.81
N PRO A 173 -1.72 -18.37 35.77
CA PRO A 173 -2.51 -19.36 36.52
C PRO A 173 -3.76 -19.84 35.77
N LEU A 174 -4.34 -19.05 34.87
CA LEU A 174 -5.64 -19.38 34.25
C LEU A 174 -5.58 -20.48 33.18
N GLY A 175 -4.42 -20.70 32.56
CA GLY A 175 -4.23 -21.73 31.53
C GLY A 175 -5.27 -21.61 30.41
N LEU A 176 -5.87 -22.75 30.02
CA LEU A 176 -6.89 -22.82 28.97
C LEU A 176 -8.09 -21.89 29.24
N LYS A 177 -8.48 -21.66 30.51
CA LYS A 177 -9.58 -20.74 30.84
C LYS A 177 -9.25 -19.30 30.42
N GLY A 178 -7.98 -18.89 30.57
CA GLY A 178 -7.47 -17.59 30.19
C GLY A 178 -7.21 -17.40 28.69
N LEU A 179 -7.40 -18.43 27.85
CA LEU A 179 -7.28 -18.32 26.39
C LEU A 179 -8.63 -18.30 25.66
N ARG A 180 -9.74 -18.59 26.33
CA ARG A 180 -11.08 -18.67 25.72
C ARG A 180 -11.55 -17.32 25.16
N PRO A 181 -12.33 -17.30 24.07
CA PRO A 181 -12.93 -16.06 23.55
C PRO A 181 -13.95 -15.48 24.56
N PRO A 182 -14.10 -14.15 24.67
CA PRO A 182 -15.08 -13.55 25.56
C PRO A 182 -16.53 -13.81 25.10
N LYS A 183 -17.45 -13.99 26.06
CA LYS A 183 -18.86 -14.27 25.78
C LYS A 183 -19.58 -13.02 25.23
N GLY A 184 -20.22 -13.12 24.06
CA GLY A 184 -21.06 -12.02 23.54
C GLY A 184 -21.32 -11.98 22.03
N SER A 185 -21.18 -13.09 21.28
CA SER A 185 -21.25 -13.09 19.81
C SER A 185 -22.38 -13.96 19.24
N GLY A 186 -23.63 -13.70 19.65
CA GLY A 186 -24.83 -14.43 19.21
C GLY A 186 -25.99 -13.52 18.80
N GLU A 187 -26.57 -13.84 17.63
CA GLU A 187 -27.93 -13.56 17.16
C GLU A 187 -28.59 -12.17 17.35
N VAL A 188 -28.81 -11.46 16.23
CA VAL A 188 -30.02 -10.63 15.99
C VAL A 188 -30.52 -10.87 14.57
N VAL A 189 -31.79 -11.29 14.46
CA VAL A 189 -32.59 -11.64 13.27
C VAL A 189 -34.05 -11.38 13.73
N ASN A 190 -35.02 -10.78 13.02
CA ASN A 190 -35.32 -10.73 11.58
C ASN A 190 -36.29 -9.57 11.24
N LYS A 191 -36.32 -9.13 9.97
CA LYS A 191 -37.51 -8.90 9.09
C LYS A 191 -37.15 -8.00 7.89
N ALA A 192 -37.78 -8.25 6.74
CA ALA A 192 -37.55 -7.59 5.45
C ALA A 192 -38.89 -7.10 4.83
N PRO A 193 -38.88 -6.43 3.67
CA PRO A 193 -38.82 -7.18 2.40
C PRO A 193 -37.75 -6.69 1.40
N VAL A 194 -37.68 -7.30 0.22
CA VAL A 194 -36.57 -7.21 -0.74
C VAL A 194 -36.96 -6.47 -2.02
N SER A 195 -36.01 -5.72 -2.60
CA SER A 195 -35.94 -5.45 -4.04
C SER A 195 -34.48 -5.43 -4.50
N ARG A 196 -34.24 -5.70 -5.80
CA ARG A 196 -32.95 -6.17 -6.33
C ARG A 196 -32.10 -5.08 -6.99
N VAL A 197 -30.82 -4.96 -6.61
CA VAL A 197 -29.67 -4.76 -7.52
C VAL A 197 -28.46 -5.55 -6.98
N HIS A 198 -27.51 -5.93 -7.83
CA HIS A 198 -26.29 -6.67 -7.46
C HIS A 198 -25.32 -5.86 -6.56
N LEU A 199 -24.76 -6.52 -5.54
CA LEU A 199 -23.46 -6.14 -4.97
C LEU A 199 -22.69 -7.41 -4.53
N LYS A 200 -21.40 -7.50 -4.89
CA LYS A 200 -20.49 -8.59 -4.47
C LYS A 200 -19.39 -8.02 -3.56
N PHE A 201 -18.68 -8.92 -2.86
CA PHE A 201 -17.53 -8.65 -2.00
C PHE A 201 -17.80 -7.88 -0.69
N VAL A 202 -18.48 -8.54 0.25
CA VAL A 202 -18.35 -8.25 1.69
C VAL A 202 -18.04 -9.55 2.43
N THR A 203 -17.00 -9.55 3.29
CA THR A 203 -16.87 -10.33 4.54
C THR A 203 -15.40 -10.28 5.01
N GLN A 204 -15.09 -9.45 6.00
CA GLN A 204 -13.87 -9.59 6.84
C GLN A 204 -14.23 -9.39 8.33
N ARG A 205 -15.50 -9.66 8.67
CA ARG A 205 -16.30 -8.91 9.62
C ARG A 205 -16.48 -9.56 11.00
N MET A 206 -15.57 -10.43 11.47
CA MET A 206 -15.78 -11.10 12.78
C MET A 206 -14.60 -11.25 13.75
N ILE A 207 -13.34 -11.09 13.31
CA ILE A 207 -12.18 -11.04 14.25
C ILE A 207 -11.74 -9.60 14.52
N MET A 208 -12.04 -8.68 13.60
CA MET A 208 -11.91 -7.23 13.83
C MET A 208 -12.63 -6.78 15.12
N SER A 209 -13.74 -7.42 15.51
CA SER A 209 -14.63 -6.93 16.56
C SER A 209 -13.92 -6.59 17.88
N PHE A 210 -13.08 -7.50 18.42
CA PHE A 210 -12.43 -7.26 19.71
C PHE A 210 -11.27 -6.25 19.67
N PHE A 211 -10.43 -6.30 18.63
CA PHE A 211 -9.36 -5.30 18.48
C PHE A 211 -9.93 -3.90 18.24
N PHE A 212 -10.95 -3.77 17.38
CA PHE A 212 -11.56 -2.48 17.12
C PHE A 212 -12.42 -1.96 18.28
N LEU A 213 -13.04 -2.82 19.10
CA LEU A 213 -13.70 -2.36 20.34
C LEU A 213 -12.70 -1.65 21.25
N SER A 214 -11.49 -2.20 21.44
CA SER A 214 -10.45 -1.54 22.24
C SER A 214 -10.01 -0.18 21.66
N PHE A 215 -9.73 -0.11 20.34
CA PHE A 215 -9.33 1.14 19.69
C PHE A 215 -10.46 2.19 19.66
N GLN A 216 -11.72 1.75 19.57
CA GLN A 216 -12.87 2.63 19.66
C GLN A 216 -13.04 3.17 21.09
N ILE A 217 -12.95 2.33 22.12
CA ILE A 217 -12.96 2.75 23.53
C ILE A 217 -11.86 3.78 23.80
N TYR A 218 -10.62 3.53 23.36
CA TYR A 218 -9.53 4.50 23.57
C TYR A 218 -9.79 5.84 22.85
N LYS A 219 -10.42 5.85 21.67
CA LYS A 219 -10.80 7.10 20.99
C LYS A 219 -11.96 7.80 21.69
N GLU A 220 -13.00 7.08 22.10
CA GLU A 220 -14.15 7.67 22.79
C GLU A 220 -13.73 8.24 24.16
N GLN A 221 -12.79 7.59 24.86
CA GLN A 221 -12.14 8.17 26.04
C GLN A 221 -11.34 9.43 25.71
N MET A 222 -10.46 9.39 24.69
CA MET A 222 -9.69 10.56 24.24
C MET A 222 -10.59 11.75 23.87
N VAL A 223 -11.73 11.51 23.22
CA VAL A 223 -12.71 12.55 22.88
C VAL A 223 -13.41 13.07 24.14
N SER A 224 -13.79 12.18 25.07
CA SER A 224 -14.35 12.56 26.36
C SER A 224 -13.37 13.43 27.18
N ASP A 225 -12.10 13.03 27.27
CA ASP A 225 -11.05 13.76 27.98
C ASP A 225 -10.88 15.19 27.41
N VAL A 226 -10.88 15.31 26.07
CA VAL A 226 -10.77 16.61 25.38
C VAL A 226 -12.02 17.47 25.56
N MET A 227 -13.22 16.90 25.43
CA MET A 227 -14.48 17.65 25.59
C MET A 227 -14.69 18.13 27.03
N ASN A 228 -14.18 17.38 28.02
CA ASN A 228 -14.21 17.75 29.44
C ASN A 228 -13.01 18.62 29.87
N ASN A 229 -12.20 19.11 28.92
CA ASN A 229 -10.96 19.90 29.17
C ASN A 229 -9.90 19.21 30.06
N SER A 230 -9.94 17.88 30.23
CA SER A 230 -9.01 17.12 31.08
C SER A 230 -7.78 16.57 30.34
N GLY A 231 -7.64 16.86 29.04
CA GLY A 231 -6.45 16.58 28.24
C GLY A 231 -6.47 17.28 26.88
N LYS A 232 -5.33 17.36 26.18
CA LYS A 232 -5.22 17.92 24.83
C LYS A 232 -5.24 16.81 23.79
N LEU A 233 -5.79 17.10 22.61
CA LEU A 233 -5.72 16.19 21.44
C LEU A 233 -4.30 15.73 21.13
N GLU A 234 -3.31 16.60 21.35
CA GLU A 234 -1.91 16.35 21.00
C GLU A 234 -1.20 15.41 21.99
N ASP A 235 -1.81 15.14 23.16
CA ASP A 235 -1.32 14.17 24.15
C ASP A 235 -1.72 12.72 23.78
N SER A 236 -2.48 12.52 22.68
CA SER A 236 -3.04 11.24 22.26
C SER A 236 -2.98 11.00 20.74
N CYS A 237 -3.00 9.73 20.36
CA CYS A 237 -2.99 9.28 18.96
C CYS A 237 -4.37 9.40 18.32
N LEU A 238 -4.59 10.42 17.47
CA LEU A 238 -5.87 10.67 16.80
C LEU A 238 -6.41 9.44 16.04
N SER A 239 -5.51 8.63 15.46
CA SER A 239 -5.86 7.44 14.68
C SER A 239 -6.30 6.22 15.52
N CYS A 240 -5.98 6.15 16.82
CA CYS A 240 -6.24 4.94 17.64
C CYS A 240 -6.50 5.16 19.15
N GLY A 241 -6.56 6.41 19.63
CA GLY A 241 -6.89 6.79 21.01
C GLY A 241 -5.81 6.56 22.06
N ARG A 242 -4.70 5.89 21.75
CA ARG A 242 -3.60 5.67 22.71
C ARG A 242 -2.93 6.99 23.10
N ARG A 243 -2.79 7.25 24.40
CA ARG A 243 -1.97 8.34 24.96
C ARG A 243 -0.48 8.19 24.60
N ASN A 244 0.30 9.25 24.80
CA ASN A 244 1.75 9.33 24.55
C ASN A 244 2.11 9.04 23.07
N PRO A 245 1.70 9.92 22.12
CA PRO A 245 2.07 9.81 20.73
C PRO A 245 3.58 10.04 20.51
N ALA A 246 4.13 9.44 19.45
CA ALA A 246 5.54 9.54 19.07
C ALA A 246 5.82 10.70 18.11
N THR A 247 4.77 11.28 17.50
CA THR A 247 4.85 12.44 16.60
C THR A 247 3.47 13.10 16.46
N PHE A 248 3.37 14.22 15.74
CA PHE A 248 2.10 14.86 15.40
C PHE A 248 1.35 14.11 14.28
N HIS A 249 0.02 14.24 14.24
CA HIS A 249 -0.76 13.91 13.04
C HIS A 249 -0.60 15.03 12.00
N PRO A 250 -0.22 14.76 10.74
CA PRO A 250 0.11 15.81 9.78
C PRO A 250 -1.09 16.67 9.35
N LEU A 251 -2.25 16.06 9.10
CA LEU A 251 -3.44 16.78 8.59
C LEU A 251 -4.30 17.51 9.64
N PHE A 252 -4.44 16.93 10.83
CA PHE A 252 -5.39 17.34 11.87
C PHE A 252 -4.66 17.55 13.19
N LYS A 253 -5.22 18.39 14.08
CA LYS A 253 -4.70 18.50 15.45
C LYS A 253 -4.84 17.16 16.17
N GLY A 254 -3.81 16.83 16.95
CA GLY A 254 -3.62 15.53 17.58
C GLY A 254 -2.29 14.89 17.20
N GLY A 255 -1.95 13.81 17.90
CA GLY A 255 -0.72 13.05 17.70
C GLY A 255 -0.91 11.73 16.92
N LEU A 256 0.20 11.01 16.75
CA LEU A 256 0.29 9.64 16.24
C LEU A 256 1.26 8.82 17.10
N CYS A 257 0.84 7.69 17.65
CA CYS A 257 1.75 6.70 18.22
C CYS A 257 2.51 5.96 17.10
N GLN A 258 3.67 5.37 17.40
CA GLN A 258 4.58 4.83 16.37
C GLN A 258 3.88 3.86 15.39
N THR A 259 3.09 2.90 15.87
CA THR A 259 2.34 1.96 15.00
C THR A 259 1.35 2.64 14.05
N CYS A 260 0.84 3.82 14.40
CA CYS A 260 -0.02 4.62 13.54
C CYS A 260 0.77 5.57 12.63
N ARG A 261 1.94 6.08 13.08
CA ARG A 261 2.91 6.77 12.21
C ARG A 261 3.36 5.86 11.07
N ASP A 262 3.79 4.64 11.40
CA ASP A 262 4.27 3.65 10.42
C ASP A 262 3.18 3.35 9.38
N ARG A 263 1.95 3.07 9.85
CA ARG A 263 0.80 2.84 8.99
C ARG A 263 0.46 4.05 8.09
N PHE A 264 0.63 5.27 8.60
CA PHE A 264 0.38 6.48 7.82
C PHE A 264 1.40 6.64 6.69
N LEU A 265 2.69 6.38 6.97
CA LEU A 265 3.76 6.39 5.98
C LEU A 265 3.55 5.32 4.89
N GLU A 266 3.16 4.11 5.26
CA GLU A 266 2.96 3.02 4.31
C GLU A 266 1.66 3.16 3.48
N TYR A 267 0.55 3.64 4.05
CA TYR A 267 -0.77 3.50 3.43
C TYR A 267 -1.47 4.80 2.98
N PHE A 268 -1.00 6.00 3.36
CA PHE A 268 -1.71 7.23 3.04
C PHE A 268 -1.76 7.57 1.54
N TYR A 269 -0.76 7.16 0.76
CA TYR A 269 -0.71 7.36 -0.70
C TYR A 269 -1.11 6.11 -1.51
N MET A 270 -1.84 5.18 -0.90
CA MET A 270 -2.49 4.06 -1.58
C MET A 270 -3.83 4.53 -2.15
N TYR A 271 -4.12 4.18 -3.40
CA TYR A 271 -5.36 4.51 -4.11
C TYR A 271 -5.94 3.27 -4.78
N ASP A 272 -7.27 3.16 -4.81
CA ASP A 272 -7.99 2.07 -5.46
C ASP A 272 -8.27 2.37 -6.94
N GLU A 273 -8.83 1.39 -7.67
CA GLU A 273 -9.11 1.48 -9.11
C GLU A 273 -10.17 2.54 -9.48
N ASP A 274 -10.92 3.06 -8.51
CA ASP A 274 -11.86 4.17 -8.68
C ASP A 274 -11.20 5.56 -8.56
N GLY A 275 -9.92 5.58 -8.15
CA GLY A 275 -9.11 6.78 -7.95
C GLY A 275 -9.17 7.40 -6.56
N TYR A 276 -9.94 6.86 -5.61
CA TYR A 276 -9.97 7.34 -4.20
C TYR A 276 -8.87 6.68 -3.35
N GLN A 277 -8.52 7.29 -2.22
CA GLN A 277 -7.59 6.71 -1.24
C GLN A 277 -8.16 5.38 -0.70
N SER A 278 -7.38 4.29 -0.73
CA SER A 278 -7.77 2.96 -0.23
C SER A 278 -8.03 2.90 1.28
N TYR A 279 -7.64 3.95 2.02
CA TYR A 279 -7.64 4.00 3.48
C TYR A 279 -8.05 5.38 3.99
N CYS A 280 -8.80 5.40 5.09
CA CYS A 280 -9.29 6.63 5.73
C CYS A 280 -8.17 7.66 5.98
N THR A 281 -8.38 8.89 5.49
CA THR A 281 -7.49 10.05 5.59
C THR A 281 -6.99 10.37 7.02
N VAL A 282 -7.69 9.91 8.08
CA VAL A 282 -7.33 10.15 9.50
C VAL A 282 -6.64 8.97 10.19
N CYS A 283 -6.97 7.73 9.84
CA CYS A 283 -6.49 6.55 10.60
C CYS A 283 -5.80 5.46 9.76
N CYS A 284 -5.73 5.68 8.45
CA CYS A 284 -5.17 4.75 7.47
C CYS A 284 -5.71 3.32 7.65
N ALA A 285 -7.02 3.19 7.90
CA ALA A 285 -7.71 1.91 8.03
C ALA A 285 -8.82 1.77 6.97
N GLY A 286 -8.84 0.60 6.31
CA GLY A 286 -9.81 0.22 5.28
C GLY A 286 -11.04 -0.41 5.91
N LYS A 287 -11.81 0.41 6.64
CA LYS A 287 -13.16 0.06 7.13
C LYS A 287 -14.20 0.48 6.06
N GLU A 288 -15.47 0.54 6.42
CA GLU A 288 -16.47 1.28 5.65
C GLU A 288 -16.05 2.75 5.50
N LEU A 289 -15.88 3.21 4.26
CA LEU A 289 -15.39 4.54 3.87
C LEU A 289 -16.50 5.38 3.23
N LEU A 290 -16.44 6.69 3.47
CA LEU A 290 -17.28 7.71 2.85
C LEU A 290 -16.40 8.61 1.99
N LEU A 291 -16.73 8.72 0.70
CA LEU A 291 -15.91 9.35 -0.33
C LEU A 291 -16.27 10.83 -0.48
N CYS A 292 -15.30 11.68 -0.83
CA CYS A 292 -15.55 13.10 -1.09
C CYS A 292 -16.18 13.32 -2.46
N SER A 293 -17.33 13.99 -2.54
CA SER A 293 -17.99 14.33 -3.81
C SER A 293 -17.29 15.44 -4.61
N ASN A 294 -16.27 16.10 -4.04
CA ASN A 294 -15.53 17.16 -4.74
C ASN A 294 -14.76 16.58 -5.95
N ALA A 295 -14.96 17.16 -7.14
CA ALA A 295 -14.39 16.67 -8.39
C ALA A 295 -12.86 16.50 -8.36
N SER A 296 -12.16 17.35 -7.59
CA SER A 296 -10.70 17.40 -7.46
C SER A 296 -10.18 16.80 -6.13
N CYS A 297 -10.97 15.95 -5.46
CA CYS A 297 -10.59 15.34 -4.20
C CYS A 297 -10.79 13.82 -4.17
N CYS A 298 -9.69 13.09 -3.99
CA CYS A 298 -9.69 11.63 -3.86
C CYS A 298 -9.71 11.13 -2.41
N ARG A 299 -10.12 11.97 -1.44
CA ARG A 299 -10.08 11.65 0.00
C ARG A 299 -11.31 10.90 0.48
N CYS A 300 -11.12 10.08 1.51
CA CYS A 300 -12.15 9.24 2.12
C CYS A 300 -12.04 9.21 3.65
N PHE A 301 -13.16 9.07 4.35
CA PHE A 301 -13.21 9.04 5.81
C PHE A 301 -13.99 7.81 6.27
N CYS A 302 -13.45 7.02 7.21
CA CYS A 302 -14.20 5.88 7.73
C CYS A 302 -15.26 6.31 8.74
N VAL A 303 -16.38 5.59 8.73
CA VAL A 303 -17.55 5.76 9.62
C VAL A 303 -17.13 6.01 11.08
N GLU A 304 -16.26 5.15 11.61
CA GLU A 304 -15.72 5.23 12.98
C GLU A 304 -15.03 6.57 13.30
N CYS A 305 -14.28 7.14 12.35
CA CYS A 305 -13.61 8.43 12.60
C CYS A 305 -14.58 9.61 12.51
N LEU A 306 -15.69 9.49 11.77
CA LEU A 306 -16.73 10.52 11.79
C LEU A 306 -17.53 10.46 13.09
N ASP A 307 -18.06 9.29 13.44
CA ASP A 307 -18.94 9.15 14.60
C ASP A 307 -18.24 9.33 15.95
N VAL A 308 -16.91 9.15 16.01
CA VAL A 308 -16.13 9.41 17.23
C VAL A 308 -15.50 10.82 17.25
N LEU A 309 -14.84 11.27 16.17
CA LEU A 309 -14.08 12.54 16.21
C LEU A 309 -14.93 13.78 15.85
N VAL A 310 -16.00 13.61 15.07
CA VAL A 310 -16.95 14.70 14.74
C VAL A 310 -18.19 14.63 15.62
N GLY A 311 -18.71 13.43 15.87
CA GLY A 311 -19.81 13.18 16.80
C GLY A 311 -20.77 12.09 16.30
N ARG A 312 -21.37 11.34 17.21
CA ARG A 312 -22.19 10.15 16.90
C ARG A 312 -23.34 10.50 15.95
N GLY A 313 -23.53 9.71 14.89
CA GLY A 313 -24.56 9.93 13.87
C GLY A 313 -24.11 10.85 12.73
N THR A 314 -22.87 11.38 12.76
CA THR A 314 -22.30 12.11 11.62
C THR A 314 -22.20 11.24 10.38
N SER A 315 -21.89 9.94 10.51
CA SER A 315 -21.78 9.06 9.33
C SER A 315 -23.11 8.83 8.61
N ALA A 316 -24.24 8.80 9.32
CA ALA A 316 -25.58 8.70 8.73
C ALA A 316 -25.92 9.98 7.97
N ARG A 317 -25.79 11.14 8.62
CA ARG A 317 -26.01 12.47 8.01
C ARG A 317 -25.14 12.72 6.78
N VAL A 318 -23.92 12.16 6.74
CA VAL A 318 -23.02 12.25 5.58
C VAL A 318 -23.46 11.33 4.42
N LYS A 319 -24.09 10.19 4.70
CA LYS A 319 -24.70 9.32 3.66
C LYS A 319 -25.98 9.90 3.07
N GLU A 320 -26.70 10.68 3.86
CA GLU A 320 -27.92 11.39 3.44
C GLU A 320 -27.62 12.69 2.67
N GLN A 321 -26.39 13.21 2.79
CA GLN A 321 -25.96 14.43 2.13
C GLN A 321 -25.22 14.15 0.81
N GLU A 322 -25.93 14.15 -0.32
CA GLU A 322 -25.28 14.26 -1.64
C GLU A 322 -25.50 15.66 -2.25
N PRO A 323 -24.44 16.35 -2.71
CA PRO A 323 -23.02 16.02 -2.60
C PRO A 323 -22.42 16.34 -1.22
N TRP A 324 -21.53 15.48 -0.72
CA TRP A 324 -20.74 15.73 0.50
C TRP A 324 -19.29 16.11 0.20
N ASN A 325 -18.93 17.33 0.58
CA ASN A 325 -17.53 17.77 0.58
C ASN A 325 -16.88 17.42 1.93
N CYS A 326 -15.75 16.70 1.89
CA CYS A 326 -15.05 16.25 3.10
C CYS A 326 -14.38 17.40 3.88
N TYR A 327 -13.96 17.14 5.12
CA TYR A 327 -13.36 18.15 6.02
C TYR A 327 -11.99 18.70 5.60
N MET A 328 -11.39 18.18 4.53
CA MET A 328 -10.23 18.80 3.87
C MET A 328 -10.62 19.80 2.77
N CYS A 329 -11.84 19.70 2.22
CA CYS A 329 -12.40 20.58 1.20
C CYS A 329 -13.35 21.65 1.76
N GLN A 330 -13.96 21.41 2.93
CA GLN A 330 -14.78 22.42 3.60
C GLN A 330 -13.92 23.62 4.08
N PRO A 331 -14.55 24.81 4.25
CA PRO A 331 -13.95 25.93 4.98
C PRO A 331 -13.42 25.50 6.35
N GLN A 332 -12.40 26.21 6.86
CA GLN A 332 -11.67 25.75 8.04
C GLN A 332 -12.47 25.97 9.33
N GLN A 333 -13.17 24.93 9.76
CA GLN A 333 -13.97 24.90 10.99
C GLN A 333 -13.63 23.66 11.81
N SER A 334 -13.70 23.76 13.14
CA SER A 334 -13.71 22.59 14.03
C SER A 334 -15.04 21.85 13.88
N ARG A 335 -14.97 20.52 13.73
CA ARG A 335 -16.13 19.64 13.56
C ARG A 335 -16.02 18.55 14.61
N GLY A 336 -16.77 18.68 15.71
CA GLY A 336 -16.44 17.97 16.95
C GLY A 336 -15.02 18.35 17.41
N VAL A 337 -14.23 17.35 17.83
CA VAL A 337 -12.80 17.55 18.13
C VAL A 337 -11.91 17.52 16.88
N LEU A 338 -12.43 17.14 15.71
CA LEU A 338 -11.65 17.10 14.48
C LEU A 338 -11.39 18.53 13.95
N GLN A 339 -10.15 19.00 14.09
CA GLN A 339 -9.70 20.30 13.58
C GLN A 339 -8.58 20.14 12.56
N ARG A 340 -8.81 20.57 11.31
CA ARG A 340 -7.77 20.62 10.26
C ARG A 340 -6.67 21.61 10.65
N ARG A 341 -5.39 21.25 10.47
CA ARG A 341 -4.25 22.17 10.65
C ARG A 341 -4.20 23.19 9.51
N GLN A 342 -3.68 24.39 9.76
CA GLN A 342 -3.46 25.40 8.70
C GLN A 342 -2.26 25.02 7.84
N ASP A 343 -1.14 24.72 8.49
CA ASP A 343 0.16 24.30 7.95
C ASP A 343 0.21 22.81 7.50
N TRP A 344 -0.94 22.19 7.24
CA TRP A 344 -1.06 20.75 7.00
C TRP A 344 -0.26 20.26 5.78
N ASN A 345 -0.11 21.09 4.75
CA ASN A 345 0.66 20.75 3.54
C ASN A 345 2.15 20.57 3.85
N THR A 346 2.75 21.56 4.52
CA THR A 346 4.16 21.52 4.93
C THR A 346 4.38 20.37 5.91
N ARG A 347 3.55 20.27 6.95
CA ARG A 347 3.62 19.16 7.92
C ARG A 347 3.51 17.78 7.28
N LEU A 348 2.71 17.63 6.23
CA LEU A 348 2.60 16.36 5.49
C LEU A 348 3.86 16.06 4.68
N GLN A 349 4.46 17.07 4.04
CA GLN A 349 5.73 16.93 3.33
C GLN A 349 6.84 16.55 4.33
N ASP A 350 6.99 17.32 5.41
CA ASP A 350 7.95 17.08 6.50
C ASP A 350 7.81 15.67 7.10
N PHE A 351 6.58 15.20 7.31
CA PHE A 351 6.30 13.89 7.90
C PHE A 351 6.81 12.73 7.06
N PHE A 352 6.81 12.86 5.73
CA PHE A 352 7.29 11.83 4.80
C PHE A 352 8.80 11.94 4.51
N THR A 353 9.40 13.12 4.61
CA THR A 353 10.84 13.36 4.36
C THR A 353 11.70 13.22 5.62
N SER A 354 11.20 13.62 6.79
CA SER A 354 11.97 13.75 8.04
C SER A 354 12.17 12.43 8.80
N ASP A 355 13.07 11.56 8.31
CA ASP A 355 13.62 10.47 9.13
C ASP A 355 14.69 11.00 10.09
N LYS A 356 14.23 11.66 11.17
CA LYS A 356 15.02 12.30 12.25
C LYS A 356 15.93 11.36 13.08
N GLY A 357 16.23 10.15 12.57
CA GLY A 357 17.21 9.21 13.12
C GLY A 357 18.38 8.91 12.17
N GLN A 358 18.47 9.62 11.05
CA GLN A 358 19.62 9.62 10.13
C GLN A 358 19.82 11.06 9.61
N GLU A 359 20.76 11.77 10.23
CA GLU A 359 21.32 12.99 9.66
C GLU A 359 22.40 12.59 8.66
N TYR A 360 22.26 13.05 7.43
CA TYR A 360 23.24 12.87 6.36
C TYR A 360 24.01 14.18 6.16
N ALA A 361 25.21 14.11 5.60
CA ALA A 361 25.94 15.30 5.19
C ALA A 361 25.13 16.11 4.17
N ALA A 362 25.24 17.44 4.23
CA ALA A 362 24.63 18.30 3.22
C ALA A 362 25.22 17.97 1.82
N PRO A 363 24.41 17.85 0.76
CA PRO A 363 24.94 17.56 -0.58
C PRO A 363 25.97 18.58 -1.03
N LYS A 364 27.02 18.16 -1.76
CA LYS A 364 28.00 19.09 -2.34
C LYS A 364 27.29 20.09 -3.26
N ILE A 365 27.26 21.34 -2.84
CA ILE A 365 26.75 22.47 -3.64
C ILE A 365 27.86 22.89 -4.60
N TYR A 366 27.57 22.89 -5.89
CA TYR A 366 28.48 23.39 -6.92
C TYR A 366 28.21 24.89 -7.18
N PRO A 367 29.24 25.73 -7.34
CA PRO A 367 29.06 27.12 -7.74
C PRO A 367 28.45 27.20 -9.14
N THR A 368 27.58 28.20 -9.37
CA THR A 368 26.95 28.43 -10.68
C THR A 368 28.00 28.76 -11.74
N VAL A 369 27.79 28.30 -12.97
CA VAL A 369 28.76 28.47 -14.05
C VAL A 369 28.47 29.79 -14.78
N PRO A 370 29.46 30.69 -14.97
CA PRO A 370 29.26 31.91 -15.77
C PRO A 370 28.83 31.57 -17.20
N PRO A 371 27.86 32.28 -17.82
CA PRO A 371 27.30 31.92 -19.12
C PRO A 371 28.34 31.60 -20.21
N ALA A 372 29.38 32.42 -20.35
CA ALA A 372 30.47 32.22 -21.33
C ALA A 372 31.38 30.99 -21.07
N LYS A 373 31.16 30.25 -19.97
CA LYS A 373 31.83 28.99 -19.63
C LYS A 373 30.87 27.80 -19.54
N ARG A 374 29.56 28.01 -19.78
CA ARG A 374 28.57 26.93 -19.81
C ARG A 374 28.78 26.09 -21.06
N ARG A 375 28.72 24.76 -20.92
CA ARG A 375 28.83 23.79 -22.02
C ARG A 375 27.60 22.89 -22.09
N PRO A 376 27.32 22.22 -23.21
CA PRO A 376 26.25 21.22 -23.30
C PRO A 376 26.36 20.12 -22.22
N ILE A 377 25.24 19.55 -21.81
CA ILE A 377 25.16 18.54 -20.74
C ILE A 377 25.37 17.12 -21.28
N ARG A 378 26.06 16.28 -20.51
CA ARG A 378 26.23 14.83 -20.80
C ARG A 378 25.48 14.01 -19.76
N VAL A 379 24.58 13.15 -20.21
CA VAL A 379 23.58 12.47 -19.37
C VAL A 379 23.72 10.95 -19.48
N LEU A 380 23.64 10.29 -18.32
CA LEU A 380 23.41 8.85 -18.20
C LEU A 380 22.01 8.64 -17.62
N SER A 381 21.11 8.05 -18.41
CA SER A 381 19.76 7.69 -18.00
C SER A 381 19.64 6.18 -17.87
N LEU A 382 19.26 5.71 -16.68
CA LEU A 382 19.13 4.30 -16.33
C LEU A 382 17.65 4.01 -16.08
N PHE A 383 17.10 2.99 -16.74
CA PHE A 383 15.65 2.76 -16.80
C PHE A 383 14.93 3.95 -17.45
N ASP A 384 15.43 4.38 -18.62
CA ASP A 384 15.02 5.63 -19.30
C ASP A 384 13.52 5.65 -19.67
N GLY A 385 12.90 4.47 -19.85
CA GLY A 385 11.51 4.33 -20.25
C GLY A 385 11.23 5.13 -21.52
N VAL A 386 10.16 5.93 -21.50
CA VAL A 386 9.73 6.76 -22.65
C VAL A 386 10.54 8.05 -22.81
N THR A 387 11.81 8.07 -22.36
CA THR A 387 12.78 9.13 -22.68
C THR A 387 12.33 10.51 -22.17
N THR A 388 11.81 10.51 -20.94
CA THR A 388 11.28 11.72 -20.30
C THR A 388 12.38 12.71 -19.92
N GLY A 389 13.57 12.22 -19.52
CA GLY A 389 14.71 13.07 -19.17
C GLY A 389 15.19 13.92 -20.36
N TYR A 390 15.49 13.29 -21.50
CA TYR A 390 15.90 13.99 -22.73
C TYR A 390 14.85 15.01 -23.20
N THR A 391 13.58 14.58 -23.24
CA THR A 391 12.46 15.46 -23.66
C THR A 391 12.44 16.74 -22.82
N VAL A 392 12.50 16.61 -21.49
CA VAL A 392 12.46 17.77 -20.59
C VAL A 392 13.70 18.67 -20.70
N LEU A 393 14.90 18.12 -20.91
CA LEU A 393 16.09 18.93 -21.14
C LEU A 393 15.96 19.78 -22.41
N LYS A 394 15.45 19.20 -23.50
CA LYS A 394 15.11 19.92 -24.73
C LYS A 394 13.98 20.94 -24.53
N ASP A 395 12.90 20.59 -23.83
CA ASP A 395 11.80 21.53 -23.55
C ASP A 395 12.22 22.71 -22.64
N LEU A 396 13.33 22.58 -21.91
CA LEU A 396 13.98 23.64 -21.13
C LEU A 396 15.00 24.45 -21.95
N GLY A 397 15.28 24.06 -23.19
CA GLY A 397 16.31 24.64 -24.05
C GLY A 397 17.74 24.35 -23.57
N ILE A 398 17.99 23.25 -22.84
CA ILE A 398 19.34 22.86 -22.41
C ILE A 398 19.99 22.04 -23.53
N GLN A 399 21.15 22.48 -24.01
CA GLN A 399 21.91 21.78 -25.05
C GLN A 399 22.45 20.44 -24.51
N VAL A 400 22.18 19.33 -25.19
CA VAL A 400 22.62 17.98 -24.79
C VAL A 400 23.73 17.51 -25.72
N GLU A 401 24.93 17.30 -25.18
CA GLU A 401 26.08 16.76 -25.94
C GLU A 401 25.88 15.28 -26.28
N LYS A 402 25.46 14.52 -25.26
CA LYS A 402 25.43 13.05 -25.27
C LYS A 402 24.39 12.57 -24.26
N TYR A 403 23.47 11.71 -24.69
CA TYR A 403 22.49 11.06 -23.82
C TYR A 403 22.63 9.53 -23.97
N ILE A 404 23.19 8.89 -22.96
CA ILE A 404 23.33 7.43 -22.90
C ILE A 404 22.13 6.87 -22.13
N ALA A 405 21.35 5.99 -22.74
CA ALA A 405 20.11 5.46 -22.19
C ALA A 405 20.16 3.93 -22.04
N SER A 406 19.98 3.41 -20.82
CA SER A 406 19.77 1.97 -20.60
C SER A 406 18.28 1.67 -20.43
N GLU A 407 17.77 0.82 -21.30
CA GLU A 407 16.38 0.33 -21.32
C GLU A 407 16.37 -1.07 -21.95
N ILE A 408 15.43 -1.92 -21.54
CA ILE A 408 15.28 -3.30 -22.03
C ILE A 408 13.94 -3.53 -22.76
N CYS A 409 12.96 -2.65 -22.57
CA CYS A 409 11.68 -2.74 -23.26
C CYS A 409 11.78 -2.13 -24.68
N GLU A 410 11.44 -2.93 -25.70
CA GLU A 410 11.50 -2.51 -27.11
C GLU A 410 10.58 -1.33 -27.44
N ASN A 411 9.37 -1.30 -26.87
CA ASN A 411 8.37 -0.26 -27.14
C ASN A 411 8.85 1.16 -26.74
N PRO A 412 9.37 1.40 -25.52
CA PRO A 412 9.99 2.68 -25.20
C PRO A 412 11.22 3.03 -26.05
N ILE A 413 12.09 2.06 -26.35
CA ILE A 413 13.27 2.29 -27.22
C ILE A 413 12.84 2.74 -28.62
N ALA A 414 11.78 2.13 -29.19
CA ALA A 414 11.20 2.55 -30.46
C ALA A 414 10.58 3.97 -30.36
N ALA A 415 9.84 4.26 -29.28
CA ALA A 415 9.25 5.58 -29.05
C ALA A 415 10.29 6.70 -28.84
N GLY A 416 11.50 6.38 -28.40
CA GLY A 416 12.64 7.30 -28.39
C GLY A 416 13.28 7.47 -29.78
N LYS A 417 13.57 6.36 -30.48
CA LYS A 417 14.20 6.36 -31.82
C LYS A 417 13.39 7.08 -32.91
N VAL A 418 12.07 7.17 -32.76
CA VAL A 418 11.18 7.87 -33.72
C VAL A 418 11.22 9.41 -33.53
N ARG A 419 11.86 9.94 -32.49
CA ARG A 419 11.99 11.39 -32.27
C ARG A 419 13.11 11.96 -33.18
N PRO A 420 12.81 12.88 -34.13
CA PRO A 420 13.75 13.26 -35.20
C PRO A 420 15.10 13.86 -34.76
N GLU A 421 15.19 14.38 -33.53
CA GLU A 421 16.35 15.11 -33.00
C GLU A 421 17.12 14.34 -31.91
N GLY A 422 16.85 13.05 -31.72
CA GLY A 422 17.38 12.28 -30.60
C GLY A 422 18.84 11.85 -30.76
N ASN A 423 19.81 12.63 -30.24
CA ASN A 423 21.22 12.21 -30.12
C ASN A 423 21.42 11.22 -28.95
N ILE A 424 20.62 10.14 -28.95
CA ILE A 424 20.45 9.19 -27.86
C ILE A 424 21.11 7.87 -28.25
N THR A 425 22.10 7.44 -27.46
CA THR A 425 22.70 6.11 -27.60
C THR A 425 22.03 5.15 -26.61
N TYR A 426 21.20 4.24 -27.11
CA TYR A 426 20.69 3.15 -26.30
C TYR A 426 21.77 2.09 -26.09
N VAL A 427 21.98 1.70 -24.83
CA VAL A 427 22.94 0.68 -24.41
C VAL A 427 22.21 -0.52 -23.78
N HIS A 428 22.97 -1.56 -23.44
CA HIS A 428 22.45 -2.80 -22.87
C HIS A 428 21.73 -2.61 -21.52
N ASP A 429 21.07 -3.67 -21.07
CA ASP A 429 20.58 -3.85 -19.69
C ASP A 429 21.61 -3.35 -18.66
N VAL A 430 21.15 -2.59 -17.66
CA VAL A 430 22.00 -1.96 -16.62
C VAL A 430 22.99 -2.95 -15.97
N ARG A 431 22.59 -4.21 -15.82
CA ARG A 431 23.39 -5.28 -15.17
C ARG A 431 24.62 -5.68 -15.98
N ASN A 432 24.65 -5.31 -17.26
CA ASN A 432 25.75 -5.59 -18.18
C ASN A 432 26.68 -4.37 -18.38
N ILE A 433 26.37 -3.22 -17.78
CA ILE A 433 27.17 -2.00 -17.90
C ILE A 433 28.35 -2.08 -16.92
N THR A 434 29.58 -2.13 -17.43
CA THR A 434 30.78 -2.20 -16.60
C THR A 434 31.35 -0.81 -16.28
N LYS A 435 32.21 -0.73 -15.25
CA LYS A 435 32.98 0.50 -14.94
C LYS A 435 33.71 1.04 -16.17
N ARG A 436 34.33 0.16 -16.95
CA ARG A 436 35.05 0.50 -18.19
C ARG A 436 34.13 1.23 -19.18
N ASN A 437 32.88 0.78 -19.32
CA ASN A 437 31.93 1.44 -20.22
C ASN A 437 31.56 2.84 -19.73
N ILE A 438 31.38 3.04 -18.42
CA ILE A 438 31.15 4.38 -17.85
C ILE A 438 32.36 5.31 -18.08
N GLU A 439 33.58 4.78 -17.98
CA GLU A 439 34.83 5.51 -18.27
C GLU A 439 35.01 5.82 -19.77
N GLU A 440 34.59 4.92 -20.67
CA GLU A 440 34.63 5.10 -22.14
C GLU A 440 33.55 6.05 -22.67
N TRP A 441 32.34 6.01 -22.10
CA TRP A 441 31.21 6.82 -22.55
C TRP A 441 31.18 8.22 -21.93
N GLY A 442 31.71 8.37 -20.73
CA GLY A 442 31.68 9.61 -19.94
C GLY A 442 32.76 10.63 -20.31
N PRO A 443 33.17 11.48 -19.34
CA PRO A 443 32.54 11.67 -18.03
C PRO A 443 31.11 12.23 -18.17
N PHE A 444 30.21 11.84 -17.26
CA PHE A 444 28.81 12.29 -17.23
C PHE A 444 28.64 13.44 -16.25
N ASP A 445 27.84 14.45 -16.59
CA ASP A 445 27.54 15.60 -15.72
C ASP A 445 26.17 15.47 -15.03
N LEU A 446 25.29 14.58 -15.53
CA LEU A 446 24.00 14.22 -14.93
C LEU A 446 23.74 12.70 -14.98
N VAL A 447 23.35 12.08 -13.86
CA VAL A 447 22.98 10.65 -13.77
C VAL A 447 21.57 10.49 -13.21
N ILE A 448 20.65 9.90 -13.97
CA ILE A 448 19.22 9.82 -13.61
C ILE A 448 18.67 8.42 -13.77
N GLY A 449 17.64 8.06 -12.98
CA GLY A 449 16.92 6.81 -13.19
C GLY A 449 15.76 6.54 -12.24
N GLY A 450 14.86 5.65 -12.67
CA GLY A 450 13.71 5.18 -11.88
C GLY A 450 13.55 3.68 -12.04
N SER A 451 14.15 2.90 -11.14
CA SER A 451 14.12 1.43 -11.22
C SER A 451 12.69 0.88 -11.08
N PRO A 452 12.31 -0.19 -11.81
CA PRO A 452 10.97 -0.79 -11.75
C PRO A 452 10.45 -0.98 -10.32
N CYS A 453 9.26 -0.42 -10.06
CA CYS A 453 8.73 -0.33 -8.70
C CYS A 453 7.97 -1.59 -8.25
N ASP A 454 7.79 -2.59 -9.10
CA ASP A 454 6.84 -3.69 -8.89
C ASP A 454 7.14 -4.56 -7.66
N ASP A 455 8.42 -4.89 -7.40
CA ASP A 455 8.79 -5.61 -6.18
C ASP A 455 8.90 -4.72 -4.94
N VAL A 456 8.93 -3.38 -5.08
CA VAL A 456 9.08 -2.42 -3.97
C VAL A 456 7.71 -1.85 -3.53
N SER A 457 6.76 -1.76 -4.46
CA SER A 457 5.44 -1.16 -4.27
C SER A 457 4.51 -2.00 -3.39
N LEU A 458 3.99 -1.41 -2.32
CA LEU A 458 3.00 -1.99 -1.41
C LEU A 458 1.68 -2.36 -2.11
N VAL A 459 1.39 -1.74 -3.26
CA VAL A 459 0.22 -2.06 -4.11
C VAL A 459 0.33 -3.49 -4.67
N ASN A 460 1.54 -3.99 -4.93
CA ASN A 460 1.73 -5.34 -5.45
C ASN A 460 1.62 -6.41 -4.32
N PRO A 461 0.67 -7.36 -4.39
CA PRO A 461 0.55 -8.45 -3.41
C PRO A 461 1.65 -9.51 -3.48
N THR A 462 2.33 -9.68 -4.63
CA THR A 462 3.36 -10.72 -4.86
C THR A 462 4.80 -10.20 -4.75
N ARG A 463 4.96 -8.92 -4.40
CA ARG A 463 6.22 -8.19 -4.31
C ARG A 463 7.28 -8.86 -3.43
N LYS A 464 8.55 -8.79 -3.85
CA LYS A 464 9.69 -9.41 -3.14
C LYS A 464 10.53 -8.45 -2.29
N ALA A 465 10.26 -7.14 -2.35
CA ALA A 465 10.99 -6.04 -1.69
C ALA A 465 12.41 -5.79 -2.25
N LEU A 466 13.11 -4.79 -1.70
CA LEU A 466 14.32 -4.17 -2.28
C LEU A 466 15.44 -5.17 -2.63
N PHE A 467 15.61 -6.24 -1.86
CA PHE A 467 16.74 -7.18 -2.00
C PHE A 467 16.46 -8.36 -2.94
N GLU A 468 15.28 -8.45 -3.53
CA GLU A 468 14.87 -9.54 -4.42
C GLU A 468 14.15 -9.05 -5.68
N GLY A 469 14.08 -9.90 -6.71
CA GLY A 469 13.39 -9.59 -7.96
C GLY A 469 13.89 -8.31 -8.64
N THR A 470 12.95 -7.51 -9.11
CA THR A 470 13.17 -6.19 -9.75
C THR A 470 13.69 -5.14 -8.77
N GLY A 471 13.41 -5.27 -7.46
CA GLY A 471 13.89 -4.32 -6.44
C GLY A 471 15.42 -4.19 -6.42
N ARG A 472 16.12 -5.27 -6.77
CA ARG A 472 17.59 -5.30 -6.87
C ARG A 472 18.16 -4.32 -7.89
N LEU A 473 17.38 -3.88 -8.87
CA LEU A 473 17.82 -2.93 -9.90
C LEU A 473 18.16 -1.54 -9.33
N PHE A 474 17.71 -1.22 -8.11
CA PHE A 474 18.23 -0.09 -7.34
C PHE A 474 19.75 -0.16 -7.11
N PHE A 475 20.30 -1.35 -6.84
CA PHE A 475 21.73 -1.50 -6.58
C PHE A 475 22.57 -1.28 -7.85
N GLU A 476 22.02 -1.58 -9.02
CA GLU A 476 22.65 -1.27 -10.32
C GLU A 476 22.72 0.26 -10.52
N PHE A 477 21.67 1.01 -10.20
CA PHE A 477 21.72 2.49 -10.18
C PHE A 477 22.80 3.01 -9.23
N TYR A 478 22.83 2.52 -7.98
CA TYR A 478 23.85 2.90 -7.00
C TYR A 478 25.28 2.56 -7.47
N HIS A 479 25.47 1.41 -8.11
CA HIS A 479 26.76 0.97 -8.64
C HIS A 479 27.26 1.89 -9.77
N LEU A 480 26.41 2.14 -10.77
CA LEU A 480 26.74 2.98 -11.93
C LEU A 480 26.86 4.46 -11.56
N LEU A 481 26.07 4.96 -10.60
CA LEU A 481 26.21 6.30 -10.02
C LEU A 481 27.63 6.49 -9.44
N ASN A 482 28.14 5.51 -8.68
CA ASN A 482 29.47 5.60 -8.10
C ASN A 482 30.61 5.50 -9.12
N TYR A 483 30.39 4.86 -10.29
CA TYR A 483 31.34 4.90 -11.40
C TYR A 483 31.30 6.23 -12.18
N ALA A 484 30.16 6.91 -12.22
CA ALA A 484 29.99 8.18 -12.93
C ALA A 484 30.35 9.42 -12.09
N ARG A 485 30.41 9.30 -10.75
CA ARG A 485 30.84 10.36 -9.82
C ARG A 485 32.25 10.88 -10.20
N PRO A 486 32.51 12.20 -10.14
CA PRO A 486 33.84 12.77 -10.37
C PRO A 486 34.88 12.22 -9.37
N LYS A 487 36.14 12.14 -9.79
CA LYS A 487 37.25 11.74 -8.91
C LYS A 487 37.53 12.85 -7.87
N ALA A 488 38.14 12.49 -6.75
CA ALA A 488 38.54 13.46 -5.74
C ALA A 488 39.45 14.55 -6.35
N GLY A 489 39.10 15.82 -6.16
CA GLY A 489 39.75 16.97 -6.80
C GLY A 489 39.11 17.46 -8.10
N GLU A 490 38.15 16.74 -8.70
CA GLU A 490 37.34 17.27 -9.80
C GLU A 490 36.25 18.23 -9.28
N GLU A 491 36.45 19.54 -9.47
CA GLU A 491 35.43 20.58 -9.20
C GLU A 491 34.40 20.74 -10.34
N ARG A 492 34.21 19.69 -11.12
CA ARG A 492 33.23 19.61 -12.21
C ARG A 492 31.82 19.46 -11.62
N PRO A 493 30.83 20.30 -12.00
CA PRO A 493 29.44 20.11 -11.61
C PRO A 493 28.93 18.73 -11.98
N PHE A 494 28.38 18.02 -10.98
CA PHE A 494 27.88 16.66 -11.15
C PHE A 494 26.58 16.48 -10.38
N PHE A 495 25.53 16.15 -11.12
CA PHE A 495 24.18 16.02 -10.58
C PHE A 495 23.67 14.60 -10.74
N TRP A 496 22.81 14.18 -9.82
CA TRP A 496 22.11 12.91 -9.92
C TRP A 496 20.72 12.96 -9.30
N MET A 497 19.84 12.08 -9.77
CA MET A 497 18.47 11.94 -9.29
C MET A 497 17.97 10.50 -9.42
N PHE A 498 17.39 9.96 -8.35
CA PHE A 498 16.71 8.67 -8.34
C PHE A 498 15.23 8.84 -7.95
N GLU A 499 14.31 8.26 -8.72
CA GLU A 499 12.85 8.30 -8.47
C GLU A 499 12.31 6.91 -8.10
N ASN A 500 11.37 6.87 -7.15
CA ASN A 500 10.57 5.66 -6.88
C ASN A 500 9.22 5.98 -6.19
N VAL A 501 8.35 4.98 -6.03
CA VAL A 501 7.00 5.13 -5.46
C VAL A 501 7.01 5.51 -3.97
N VAL A 502 6.10 6.39 -3.55
CA VAL A 502 5.93 6.69 -2.11
C VAL A 502 5.33 5.51 -1.34
N ALA A 503 4.49 4.71 -2.00
CA ALA A 503 3.87 3.50 -1.45
C ALA A 503 4.87 2.32 -1.40
N MET A 504 5.99 2.48 -0.70
CA MET A 504 6.98 1.44 -0.40
C MET A 504 7.08 1.18 1.11
N ARG A 505 7.71 0.09 1.55
CA ARG A 505 7.92 -0.14 2.99
C ARG A 505 8.89 0.90 3.55
N ILE A 506 8.70 1.27 4.82
CA ILE A 506 9.60 2.22 5.51
C ILE A 506 11.05 1.70 5.57
N ASN A 507 11.23 0.39 5.72
CA ASN A 507 12.57 -0.21 5.66
C ASN A 507 13.20 -0.04 4.27
N ASP A 508 12.46 -0.35 3.19
CA ASP A 508 12.97 -0.21 1.82
C ASP A 508 13.34 1.27 1.53
N LYS A 509 12.49 2.23 1.92
CA LYS A 509 12.78 3.69 1.85
C LYS A 509 14.07 4.05 2.59
N ARG A 510 14.18 3.66 3.86
CA ARG A 510 15.34 3.99 4.72
C ARG A 510 16.61 3.36 4.18
N ASP A 511 16.55 2.14 3.68
CA ASP A 511 17.71 1.42 3.18
C ASP A 511 18.17 1.99 1.83
N ILE A 512 17.25 2.44 0.94
CA ILE A 512 17.58 3.29 -0.21
C ILE A 512 18.28 4.59 0.24
N SER A 513 17.72 5.32 1.21
CA SER A 513 18.31 6.56 1.74
C SER A 513 19.72 6.36 2.33
N ARG A 514 19.99 5.20 2.94
CA ARG A 514 21.32 4.83 3.45
C ARG A 514 22.33 4.61 2.34
N PHE A 515 21.97 3.89 1.29
CA PHE A 515 22.86 3.68 0.13
C PHE A 515 23.08 4.98 -0.68
N LEU A 516 22.08 5.85 -0.78
CA LEU A 516 22.20 7.12 -1.50
C LEU A 516 22.75 8.29 -0.67
N GLU A 517 23.00 8.05 0.63
CA GLU A 517 23.50 9.04 1.59
C GLU A 517 22.65 10.32 1.68
N CYS A 518 21.35 10.24 1.40
CA CYS A 518 20.43 11.36 1.53
C CYS A 518 18.99 10.91 1.83
N ASN A 519 18.18 11.79 2.44
CA ASN A 519 16.73 11.59 2.53
C ASN A 519 16.04 11.99 1.21
N PRO A 520 14.90 11.39 0.85
CA PRO A 520 14.14 11.80 -0.33
C PRO A 520 13.31 13.06 -0.07
N VAL A 521 13.07 13.84 -1.13
CA VAL A 521 11.94 14.77 -1.19
C VAL A 521 10.70 14.00 -1.68
N MET A 522 9.53 14.29 -1.10
CA MET A 522 8.25 13.73 -1.52
C MET A 522 7.48 14.76 -2.36
N ILE A 523 7.14 14.40 -3.59
CA ILE A 523 6.38 15.24 -4.54
C ILE A 523 5.14 14.47 -5.01
N ASP A 524 3.95 15.03 -4.81
CA ASP A 524 2.73 14.56 -5.48
C ASP A 524 2.45 15.43 -6.70
N ALA A 525 2.41 14.79 -7.88
CA ALA A 525 2.16 15.46 -9.15
C ALA A 525 0.80 16.17 -9.22
N ILE A 526 -0.13 15.96 -8.28
CA ILE A 526 -1.36 16.76 -8.19
C ILE A 526 -1.09 18.26 -7.99
N LYS A 527 0.07 18.65 -7.45
CA LYS A 527 0.49 20.06 -7.35
C LYS A 527 0.71 20.74 -8.72
N ILE A 528 0.91 19.97 -9.81
CA ILE A 528 1.36 20.48 -11.13
C ILE A 528 0.67 19.75 -12.31
N SER A 529 -0.28 18.84 -12.06
CA SER A 529 -0.98 18.05 -13.07
C SER A 529 -2.29 17.48 -12.53
N ALA A 530 -3.19 17.04 -13.39
CA ALA A 530 -4.50 16.53 -12.98
C ALA A 530 -4.50 15.06 -12.46
N ALA A 531 -3.37 14.57 -11.95
CA ALA A 531 -3.17 13.17 -11.52
C ALA A 531 -2.45 13.07 -10.18
N HIS A 532 -3.00 12.28 -9.24
CA HIS A 532 -2.29 11.86 -8.04
C HIS A 532 -1.15 10.91 -8.41
N ARG A 533 0.10 11.35 -8.18
CA ARG A 533 1.31 10.56 -8.40
C ARG A 533 2.38 10.99 -7.40
N ALA A 534 2.18 10.64 -6.13
CA ALA A 534 3.19 10.79 -5.09
C ALA A 534 4.42 9.93 -5.41
N ARG A 535 5.60 10.57 -5.42
CA ARG A 535 6.91 9.99 -5.70
C ARG A 535 7.98 10.53 -4.75
N TYR A 536 8.91 9.65 -4.38
CA TYR A 536 10.13 10.01 -3.68
C TYR A 536 11.23 10.31 -4.71
N PHE A 537 11.96 11.40 -4.49
CA PHE A 537 13.11 11.79 -5.28
C PHE A 537 14.32 11.96 -4.36
N TRP A 538 15.33 11.12 -4.53
CA TRP A 538 16.65 11.29 -3.94
C TRP A 538 17.55 11.98 -4.97
N GLY A 539 18.50 12.80 -4.55
CA GLY A 539 19.38 13.52 -5.48
C GLY A 539 20.11 14.71 -4.87
N ASN A 540 20.87 15.41 -5.70
CA ASN A 540 21.59 16.65 -5.35
C ASN A 540 21.32 17.81 -6.34
N LEU A 541 20.20 17.78 -7.07
CA LEU A 541 19.80 18.91 -7.92
C LEU A 541 19.56 20.16 -7.03
N PRO A 542 19.94 21.38 -7.47
CA PRO A 542 19.75 22.57 -6.64
C PRO A 542 18.27 22.82 -6.33
N GLY A 543 17.93 23.00 -5.04
CA GLY A 543 16.58 23.41 -4.64
C GLY A 543 15.48 22.33 -4.73
N MET A 544 15.81 21.04 -4.81
CA MET A 544 14.82 19.94 -4.78
C MET A 544 13.85 20.03 -3.59
N ASP A 545 14.30 20.61 -2.47
CA ASP A 545 13.54 20.86 -1.26
C ASP A 545 12.46 21.95 -1.40
N ARG A 546 12.64 22.92 -2.31
CA ARG A 546 11.93 24.21 -2.34
C ARG A 546 10.60 24.21 -3.11
N ILE A 547 9.86 23.10 -3.10
CA ILE A 547 8.68 22.90 -3.96
C ILE A 547 7.40 23.50 -3.34
N PHE A 548 7.41 24.84 -3.27
CA PHE A 548 6.30 25.73 -2.92
C PHE A 548 6.23 26.88 -3.93
N GLY A 549 5.03 27.22 -4.43
CA GLY A 549 4.81 28.47 -5.19
C GLY A 549 4.10 28.37 -6.54
N PHE A 550 3.69 27.18 -7.02
CA PHE A 550 2.91 27.11 -8.26
C PHE A 550 1.49 27.70 -8.06
N PRO A 551 1.04 28.61 -8.96
CA PRO A 551 -0.30 29.19 -8.88
C PRO A 551 -1.37 28.17 -9.30
N LEU A 552 -2.57 28.32 -8.73
CA LEU A 552 -3.68 27.36 -8.85
C LEU A 552 -4.26 27.04 -10.25
N PRO A 553 -4.08 27.82 -11.34
CA PRO A 553 -4.72 27.52 -12.63
C PRO A 553 -3.86 26.76 -13.65
N TYR A 554 -2.65 26.28 -13.31
CA TYR A 554 -1.76 25.61 -14.28
C TYR A 554 -2.26 24.23 -14.79
N THR A 555 -3.42 23.75 -14.33
CA THR A 555 -3.87 22.36 -14.53
C THR A 555 -5.19 22.21 -15.32
N ASP A 556 -5.66 23.24 -16.04
CA ASP A 556 -6.85 23.10 -16.88
C ASP A 556 -6.55 22.37 -18.21
N VAL A 557 -6.47 21.05 -18.11
CA VAL A 557 -6.58 20.11 -19.24
C VAL A 557 -7.93 19.40 -19.17
N SER A 558 -8.88 19.97 -19.90
CA SER A 558 -10.27 19.57 -19.95
C SER A 558 -10.50 18.14 -20.46
N ASN A 559 -11.66 17.57 -20.11
CA ASN A 559 -12.30 16.42 -20.77
C ASN A 559 -11.58 15.05 -20.79
N ILE A 560 -10.60 14.79 -19.92
CA ILE A 560 -10.08 13.41 -19.68
C ILE A 560 -10.68 12.80 -18.41
N GLY A 561 -11.37 11.66 -18.53
CA GLY A 561 -12.00 10.94 -17.41
C GLY A 561 -11.01 10.30 -16.41
N ARG A 562 -11.42 10.16 -15.13
CA ARG A 562 -10.56 9.74 -14.00
C ARG A 562 -9.74 8.45 -14.27
N GLY A 563 -10.40 7.35 -14.66
CA GLY A 563 -9.71 6.08 -14.94
C GLY A 563 -8.78 6.13 -16.16
N THR A 564 -9.03 7.02 -17.11
CA THR A 564 -8.15 7.26 -18.27
C THR A 564 -6.91 8.06 -17.84
N ARG A 565 -7.06 9.05 -16.95
CA ARG A 565 -5.93 9.82 -16.37
C ARG A 565 -4.93 8.93 -15.61
N GLN A 566 -5.39 7.90 -14.90
CA GLN A 566 -4.50 6.92 -14.25
C GLN A 566 -3.74 6.03 -15.27
N LYS A 567 -4.42 5.54 -16.32
CA LYS A 567 -3.83 4.59 -17.28
C LYS A 567 -2.83 5.22 -18.24
N LEU A 568 -2.97 6.51 -18.58
CA LEU A 568 -2.09 7.21 -19.53
C LEU A 568 -0.66 7.49 -19.03
N LEU A 569 -0.34 7.22 -17.76
CA LEU A 569 0.96 7.54 -17.14
C LEU A 569 1.68 6.32 -16.53
N GLY A 570 1.38 5.11 -17.01
CA GLY A 570 2.08 3.89 -16.60
C GLY A 570 3.58 3.96 -16.87
N GLY A 571 4.41 3.77 -15.83
CA GLY A 571 5.88 3.82 -15.93
C GLY A 571 6.46 5.24 -15.93
N SER A 572 6.13 6.07 -16.91
CA SER A 572 6.81 7.35 -17.22
C SER A 572 6.78 8.41 -16.10
N TRP A 573 7.80 9.26 -16.00
CA TRP A 573 7.80 10.39 -15.05
C TRP A 573 6.77 11.47 -15.41
N SER A 574 6.36 12.26 -14.43
CA SER A 574 5.49 13.43 -14.66
C SER A 574 6.32 14.58 -15.25
N VAL A 575 6.15 14.85 -16.54
CA VAL A 575 6.89 15.91 -17.29
C VAL A 575 6.95 17.25 -16.54
N PRO A 576 5.85 17.82 -15.98
CA PRO A 576 5.93 19.08 -15.23
C PRO A 576 6.80 19.01 -13.97
N VAL A 577 6.82 17.86 -13.28
CA VAL A 577 7.67 17.66 -12.08
C VAL A 577 9.15 17.61 -12.46
N ILE A 578 9.50 16.86 -13.51
CA ILE A 578 10.89 16.79 -13.98
C ILE A 578 11.34 18.13 -14.56
N ARG A 579 10.46 18.85 -15.27
CA ARG A 579 10.74 20.22 -15.77
C ARG A 579 11.08 21.17 -14.62
N HIS A 580 10.36 21.09 -13.50
CA HIS A 580 10.69 21.88 -12.31
C HIS A 580 12.03 21.49 -11.70
N LEU A 581 12.29 20.19 -11.52
CA LEU A 581 13.53 19.66 -10.93
C LEU A 581 14.78 19.94 -11.79
N PHE A 582 14.66 19.95 -13.12
CA PHE A 582 15.77 20.22 -14.03
C PHE A 582 15.95 21.71 -14.37
N SER A 583 14.98 22.57 -14.09
CA SER A 583 15.06 24.02 -14.36
C SER A 583 16.34 24.70 -13.83
N PRO A 584 16.84 24.39 -12.61
CA PRO A 584 18.08 24.97 -12.09
C PRO A 584 19.36 24.54 -12.84
N LEU A 585 19.32 23.48 -13.65
CA LEU A 585 20.48 23.05 -14.45
C LEU A 585 20.86 24.07 -15.53
N LYS A 586 19.93 24.96 -15.92
CA LYS A 586 20.21 26.10 -16.83
C LYS A 586 21.32 27.01 -16.31
N ASP A 587 21.60 27.04 -15.00
CA ASP A 587 22.69 27.83 -14.42
C ASP A 587 24.09 27.18 -14.47
N TYR A 588 24.16 25.95 -14.96
CA TYR A 588 25.39 25.16 -15.04
C TYR A 588 25.74 24.76 -16.48
N PHE A 589 24.75 24.58 -17.35
CA PHE A 589 24.92 24.06 -18.71
C PHE A 589 24.44 25.03 -19.80
N ALA A 590 24.95 24.83 -21.02
CA ALA A 590 24.64 25.68 -22.17
C ALA A 590 23.15 25.57 -22.53
N CYS A 591 22.58 26.69 -22.98
CA CYS A 591 21.22 26.75 -23.45
C CYS A 591 21.17 27.19 -24.92
N GLU A 592 20.13 26.75 -25.62
CA GLU A 592 19.67 27.29 -26.90
C GLU A 592 18.98 28.66 -26.67
#